data_AF-A0A2A3JXA7-F1
#
_entry.id   AF-A0A2A3JXA7-F1
#
_cell.length_a   1.000
_cell.length_b   1.000
_cell.length_c   1.000
_cell.angle_alpha   90.00
_cell.angle_beta   90.00
_cell.angle_gamma   90.00
#
_symmetry.space_group_name_H-M   'P 1'
#
loop_
_entity.id
_entity.type
_entity.pdbx_description
1 polymer ?
#
loop_
_entity_poly.entity_id
_entity_poly.type
_entity_poly.pdbx_seq_one_letter_code
_entity_poly.pdbx_strand_id
1 'polypeptide(L)'
;MRRFLLISCLALAACGTPYERCNREAARFYADALQEQSRISRDLARGYTTVTEWETRRRWQLCGIYHEHPHYCWRTDTEPVTRRVPVNPYELHRRLDEISAALPQLGRDAAAGQAECRKRFPAEVAAETPPQG
;
A
#
# COMPACT_ATOMS: atom_id res chain seq x y z
N MET A 1 17.50 3.73 -35.83
CA MET A 1 16.03 3.62 -35.71
C MET A 1 15.57 2.31 -35.07
N ARG A 2 16.03 1.13 -35.49
CA ARG A 2 15.67 -0.19 -34.89
C ARG A 2 16.03 -0.36 -33.40
N ARG A 3 17.10 0.29 -32.93
CA ARG A 3 17.48 0.31 -31.49
C ARG A 3 16.51 1.11 -30.62
N PHE A 4 15.89 2.18 -31.13
CA PHE A 4 14.91 2.98 -30.39
C PHE A 4 13.57 2.24 -30.21
N LEU A 5 13.17 1.44 -31.21
CA LEU A 5 11.97 0.58 -31.14
C LEU A 5 12.09 -0.52 -30.07
N LEU A 6 13.27 -1.12 -29.91
CA LEU A 6 13.53 -2.13 -28.88
C LEU A 6 13.47 -1.55 -27.45
N ILE A 7 14.03 -0.35 -27.26
CA ILE A 7 14.00 0.34 -25.96
C ILE A 7 12.55 0.73 -25.58
N SER A 8 11.75 1.15 -26.55
CA SER A 8 10.33 1.47 -26.32
C SER A 8 9.51 0.24 -25.91
N CYS A 9 9.71 -0.93 -26.56
CA CYS A 9 9.03 -2.17 -26.15
C CYS A 9 9.44 -2.65 -24.76
N LEU A 10 10.72 -2.54 -24.39
CA LEU A 10 11.20 -2.86 -23.03
C LEU A 10 10.64 -1.91 -21.96
N ALA A 11 10.39 -0.64 -22.31
CA ALA A 11 9.76 0.32 -21.42
C ALA A 11 8.27 0.01 -21.16
N LEU A 12 7.56 -0.65 -22.09
CA LEU A 12 6.18 -1.12 -21.85
C LEU A 12 6.12 -2.35 -20.92
N ALA A 13 7.17 -3.18 -20.88
CA ALA A 13 7.24 -4.29 -19.92
C ALA A 13 7.36 -3.81 -18.46
N ALA A 14 7.82 -2.56 -18.23
CA ALA A 14 7.82 -1.96 -16.90
C ALA A 14 6.41 -1.61 -16.38
N CYS A 15 5.38 -1.69 -17.22
CA CYS A 15 3.98 -1.42 -16.88
C CYS A 15 3.16 -2.69 -16.58
N GLY A 16 3.80 -3.77 -16.11
CA GLY A 16 3.15 -5.00 -15.64
C GLY A 16 2.38 -5.76 -16.72
N THR A 17 2.73 -7.04 -16.94
CA THR A 17 2.08 -7.85 -17.97
C THR A 17 0.58 -8.02 -17.71
N PRO A 18 -0.25 -8.26 -18.75
CA PRO A 18 -1.66 -8.63 -18.58
C PRO A 18 -1.87 -9.79 -17.60
N TYR A 19 -1.00 -10.80 -17.66
CA TYR A 19 -0.97 -11.92 -16.72
C TYR A 19 -0.71 -11.45 -15.28
N GLU A 20 0.35 -10.67 -15.02
CA GLU A 20 0.67 -10.18 -13.68
C GLU A 20 -0.47 -9.36 -13.07
N ARG A 21 -1.12 -8.52 -13.88
CA ARG A 21 -2.27 -7.73 -13.44
C ARG A 21 -3.43 -8.63 -13.03
N CYS A 22 -3.78 -9.61 -13.87
CA CYS A 22 -4.83 -10.58 -13.56
C CYS A 22 -4.50 -11.36 -12.27
N ASN A 23 -3.27 -11.86 -12.16
CA ASN A 23 -2.82 -12.69 -11.04
C ASN A 23 -2.82 -11.91 -9.71
N ARG A 24 -2.44 -10.63 -9.74
CA ARG A 24 -2.50 -9.73 -8.59
C ARG A 24 -3.93 -9.36 -8.20
N GLU A 25 -4.77 -9.03 -9.18
CA GLU A 25 -6.18 -8.70 -8.94
C GLU A 25 -6.94 -9.89 -8.34
N ALA A 26 -6.69 -11.11 -8.84
CA ALA A 26 -7.29 -12.33 -8.32
C ALA A 26 -6.97 -12.58 -6.85
N ALA A 27 -5.76 -12.20 -6.40
CA ALA A 27 -5.32 -12.40 -5.02
C ALA A 27 -5.52 -11.18 -4.11
N ARG A 28 -6.04 -10.06 -4.62
CA ARG A 28 -6.08 -8.78 -3.88
C ARG A 28 -6.79 -8.89 -2.54
N PHE A 29 -7.96 -9.52 -2.51
CA PHE A 29 -8.77 -9.58 -1.30
C PHE A 29 -8.13 -10.46 -0.22
N TYR A 30 -7.46 -11.53 -0.64
CA TYR A 30 -6.69 -12.38 0.27
C TYR A 30 -5.47 -11.63 0.83
N ALA A 31 -4.74 -10.91 -0.03
CA ALA A 31 -3.59 -10.10 0.39
C ALA A 31 -3.99 -8.95 1.33
N ASP A 32 -5.08 -8.25 1.02
CA ASP A 32 -5.63 -7.17 1.85
C ASP A 32 -6.04 -7.69 3.25
N ALA A 33 -6.68 -8.86 3.30
CA ALA A 33 -7.07 -9.50 4.57
C ALA A 33 -5.85 -9.87 5.42
N LEU A 34 -4.79 -10.43 4.82
CA LEU A 34 -3.53 -10.73 5.51
C LEU A 34 -2.83 -9.45 5.99
N GLN A 35 -2.83 -8.39 5.17
CA GLN A 35 -2.26 -7.11 5.55
C GLN A 35 -2.99 -6.48 6.74
N GLU A 36 -4.33 -6.53 6.74
CA GLU A 36 -5.12 -6.02 7.86
C GLU A 36 -4.93 -6.87 9.12
N GLN A 37 -4.88 -8.21 9.01
CA GLN A 37 -4.53 -9.10 10.12
C GLN A 37 -3.16 -8.73 10.74
N SER A 38 -2.17 -8.49 9.87
CA SER A 38 -0.82 -8.08 10.28
C SER A 38 -0.81 -6.70 10.94
N ARG A 39 -1.64 -5.77 10.47
CA ARG A 39 -1.78 -4.44 11.08
C ARG A 39 -2.42 -4.52 12.45
N ILE A 40 -3.54 -5.22 12.58
CA ILE A 40 -4.27 -5.38 13.85
C ILE A 40 -3.37 -6.05 14.90
N SER A 41 -2.65 -7.12 14.54
CA SER A 41 -1.75 -7.80 15.47
C SER A 41 -0.63 -6.88 15.97
N ARG A 42 -0.06 -6.03 15.12
CA ARG A 42 0.91 -4.99 15.55
C ARG A 42 0.31 -3.94 16.46
N ASP A 43 -0.92 -3.51 16.20
CA ASP A 43 -1.59 -2.49 17.01
C ASP A 43 -2.00 -3.05 18.38
N LEU A 44 -2.46 -4.30 18.44
CA LEU A 44 -2.69 -5.05 19.68
C LEU A 44 -1.40 -5.22 20.50
N ALA A 45 -0.30 -5.62 19.86
CA ALA A 45 0.99 -5.80 20.54
C ALA A 45 1.54 -4.50 21.15
N ARG A 46 1.22 -3.35 20.55
CA ARG A 46 1.67 -2.02 21.02
C ARG A 46 0.69 -1.35 21.96
N GLY A 47 -0.60 -1.72 21.94
CA GLY A 47 -1.66 -1.09 22.73
C GLY A 47 -2.10 0.29 22.21
N TYR A 48 -1.60 0.73 21.05
CA TYR A 48 -1.99 1.98 20.39
C TYR A 48 -1.86 1.86 18.87
N THR A 49 -2.60 2.71 18.17
CA THR A 49 -2.46 2.95 16.73
C THR A 49 -1.93 4.35 16.48
N THR A 50 -1.40 4.58 15.29
CA THR A 50 -0.81 5.86 14.91
C THR A 50 -1.72 6.53 13.89
N VAL A 51 -2.19 7.74 14.19
CA VAL A 51 -3.06 8.53 13.32
C VAL A 51 -2.33 9.81 12.93
N THR A 52 -2.32 10.11 11.63
CA THR A 52 -1.81 11.38 11.11
C THR A 52 -2.98 12.27 10.75
N GLU A 53 -3.09 13.41 11.43
CA GLU A 53 -4.11 14.43 11.19
C GLU A 53 -3.46 15.71 10.67
N TRP A 54 -4.17 16.44 9.81
CA TRP A 54 -3.72 17.76 9.37
C TRP A 54 -4.17 18.80 10.38
N GLU A 55 -3.20 19.43 11.03
CA GLU A 55 -3.46 20.45 12.05
C GLU A 55 -3.00 21.80 11.51
N THR A 56 -3.90 22.78 11.54
CA THR A 56 -3.58 24.16 11.20
C THR A 56 -3.04 24.86 12.43
N ARG A 57 -1.76 25.22 12.40
CA ARG A 57 -1.09 25.87 13.52
C ARG A 57 -0.66 27.28 13.17
N ARG A 58 -0.97 28.22 14.06
CA ARG A 58 -0.46 29.59 13.97
C ARG A 58 0.84 29.70 14.74
N ARG A 59 1.94 29.92 14.01
CA ARG A 59 3.29 30.02 14.57
C ARG A 59 3.84 31.43 14.40
N TRP A 60 4.48 31.92 15.45
CA TRP A 60 5.29 33.13 15.38
C TRP A 60 6.65 32.75 14.82
N GLN A 61 6.94 33.17 13.59
CA GLN A 61 8.17 32.79 12.90
C GLN A 61 8.78 33.98 12.16
N LEU A 62 10.07 33.86 11.83
CA LEU A 62 10.78 34.87 11.07
C LEU A 62 10.21 34.91 9.65
N CYS A 63 9.71 36.08 9.23
CA CYS A 63 9.11 36.26 7.92
C CYS A 63 10.07 36.90 6.91
N GLY A 64 11.10 37.57 7.40
CA GLY A 64 12.17 38.14 6.59
C GLY A 64 13.11 39.00 7.41
N ILE A 65 14.16 39.51 6.77
CA ILE A 65 15.07 40.52 7.33
C ILE A 65 14.93 41.77 6.46
N TYR A 66 14.59 42.90 7.08
CA TYR A 66 14.45 44.19 6.41
C TYR A 66 15.41 45.19 7.06
N HIS A 67 16.24 45.86 6.27
CA HIS A 67 17.28 46.78 6.77
C HIS A 67 18.13 46.16 7.90
N GLU A 68 18.60 44.92 7.71
CA GLU A 68 19.38 44.16 8.70
C GLU A 68 18.66 43.83 10.02
N HIS A 69 17.35 44.13 10.11
CA HIS A 69 16.53 43.81 11.27
C HIS A 69 15.59 42.62 10.98
N PRO A 70 15.55 41.60 11.85
CA PRO A 70 14.64 40.47 11.69
C PRO A 70 13.20 40.89 11.97
N HIS A 71 12.29 40.56 11.06
CA HIS A 71 10.86 40.81 11.22
C HIS A 71 10.10 39.50 11.38
N TYR A 72 9.39 39.36 12.50
CA TYR A 72 8.58 38.19 12.80
C TYR A 72 7.11 38.45 12.50
N CYS A 73 6.40 37.42 12.05
CA CYS A 73 4.97 37.51 11.81
C CYS A 73 4.25 36.22 12.17
N TRP A 74 2.94 36.33 12.39
CA TRP A 74 2.08 35.18 12.55
C TRP A 74 1.86 34.53 11.20
N ARG A 75 2.30 33.28 11.07
CA ARG A 75 2.02 32.45 9.90
C ARG A 75 1.16 31.27 10.32
N THR A 76 0.18 30.98 9.49
CA THR A 76 -0.72 29.85 9.65
C THR A 76 -0.34 28.81 8.61
N ASP A 77 0.16 27.68 9.06
CA ASP A 77 0.56 26.58 8.19
C ASP A 77 -0.20 25.31 8.60
N THR A 78 -0.64 24.53 7.62
CA THR A 78 -1.27 23.22 7.84
C THR A 78 -0.19 22.15 7.74
N GLU A 79 0.03 21.42 8.83
CA GLU A 79 1.07 20.39 8.91
C GLU A 79 0.49 19.03 9.30
N PRO A 80 1.08 17.91 8.81
CA PRO A 80 0.68 16.59 9.26
C PRO A 80 1.25 16.34 10.66
N VAL A 81 0.38 16.09 11.63
CA VAL A 81 0.71 15.77 13.01
C VAL A 81 0.37 14.31 13.28
N THR A 82 1.38 13.51 13.60
CA THR A 82 1.21 12.10 13.93
C THR A 82 1.09 11.92 15.44
N ARG A 83 -0.03 11.36 15.91
CA ARG A 83 -0.28 11.08 17.34
C ARG A 83 -0.54 9.59 17.58
N ARG A 84 -0.20 9.13 18.78
CA ARG A 84 -0.54 7.78 19.25
C ARG A 84 -1.93 7.83 19.88
N VAL A 85 -2.83 6.98 19.41
CA VAL A 85 -4.21 6.88 19.90
C VAL A 85 -4.39 5.48 20.51
N PRO A 86 -4.87 5.37 21.77
CA PRO A 86 -5.16 4.07 22.36
C PRO A 86 -6.13 3.26 21.51
N VAL A 87 -5.89 1.96 21.38
CA VAL A 87 -6.82 1.07 20.68
C VAL A 87 -7.81 0.45 21.66
N ASN A 88 -9.00 0.12 21.17
CA ASN A 88 -9.92 -0.75 21.89
C ASN A 88 -9.52 -2.22 21.60
N PRO A 89 -8.95 -2.95 22.57
CA PRO A 89 -8.50 -4.31 22.33
C PRO A 89 -9.67 -5.26 22.00
N TYR A 90 -10.86 -5.06 22.57
CA TYR A 90 -12.01 -5.93 22.32
C TYR A 90 -12.45 -5.87 20.86
N GLU A 91 -12.60 -4.66 20.30
CA GLU A 91 -12.97 -4.47 18.89
C GLU A 91 -11.90 -5.04 17.94
N LEU A 92 -10.62 -4.88 18.29
CA LEU A 92 -9.52 -5.43 17.49
C LEU A 92 -9.49 -6.96 17.49
N HIS A 93 -9.73 -7.61 18.63
CA HIS A 93 -9.83 -9.07 18.69
C HIS A 93 -11.04 -9.58 17.90
N ARG A 94 -12.22 -8.94 18.07
CA ARG A 94 -13.41 -9.29 17.28
C ARG A 94 -13.13 -9.20 15.78
N ARG A 95 -12.47 -8.13 15.33
CA ARG A 95 -12.10 -7.94 13.93
C ARG A 95 -11.08 -8.99 13.45
N LEU A 96 -10.14 -9.36 14.31
CA LEU A 96 -9.16 -10.40 14.03
C LEU A 96 -9.82 -11.77 13.82
N ASP A 97 -10.83 -12.09 14.63
CA ASP A 97 -11.62 -13.33 14.52
C ASP A 97 -12.42 -13.37 13.22
N GLU A 98 -13.07 -12.25 12.85
CA GLU A 98 -13.78 -12.11 11.56
C GLU A 98 -12.86 -12.36 10.36
N ILE A 99 -11.66 -11.75 10.37
CA ILE A 99 -10.67 -11.93 9.31
C ILE A 99 -10.21 -13.39 9.27
N SER A 100 -9.89 -13.97 10.43
CA SER A 100 -9.40 -15.34 10.54
C SER A 100 -10.42 -16.36 10.03
N ALA A 101 -11.71 -16.12 10.27
CA ALA A 101 -12.79 -16.93 9.73
C ALA A 101 -12.93 -16.81 8.19
N ALA A 102 -12.67 -15.63 7.62
CA ALA A 102 -12.79 -15.38 6.18
C ALA A 102 -11.58 -15.87 5.37
N LEU A 103 -10.37 -15.87 5.96
CA LEU A 103 -9.11 -16.18 5.27
C LEU A 103 -9.12 -17.50 4.46
N PRO A 104 -9.63 -18.64 4.98
CA PRO A 104 -9.63 -19.89 4.23
C PRO A 104 -10.42 -19.81 2.93
N GLN A 105 -11.56 -19.11 2.93
CA GLN A 105 -12.38 -18.93 1.73
C GLN A 105 -11.68 -17.98 0.74
N LEU A 106 -11.18 -16.84 1.22
CA LEU A 106 -10.42 -15.89 0.40
C LEU A 106 -9.20 -16.53 -0.25
N GLY A 107 -8.50 -17.42 0.45
CA GLY A 107 -7.36 -18.17 -0.08
C GLY A 107 -7.76 -19.13 -1.21
N ARG A 108 -8.90 -19.82 -1.07
CA ARG A 108 -9.44 -20.68 -2.14
C ARG A 108 -9.84 -19.87 -3.37
N ASP A 109 -10.52 -18.75 -3.16
CA ASP A 109 -10.98 -17.88 -4.24
C ASP A 109 -9.79 -17.25 -4.99
N ALA A 110 -8.76 -16.83 -4.26
CA ALA A 110 -7.51 -16.36 -4.85
C ALA A 110 -6.85 -17.46 -5.69
N ALA A 111 -6.69 -18.68 -5.16
CA ALA A 111 -6.09 -19.78 -5.89
C ALA A 111 -6.86 -20.15 -7.16
N ALA A 112 -8.20 -20.17 -7.08
CA ALA A 112 -9.08 -20.41 -8.23
C ALA A 112 -8.95 -19.31 -9.29
N GLY A 113 -8.99 -18.04 -8.88
CA GLY A 113 -8.84 -16.89 -9.78
C GLY A 113 -7.48 -16.87 -10.47
N GLN A 114 -6.40 -17.16 -9.74
CA GLN A 114 -5.05 -17.25 -10.32
C GLN A 114 -4.92 -18.44 -11.29
N ALA A 115 -5.55 -19.57 -11.00
CA ALA A 115 -5.60 -20.69 -11.93
C ALA A 115 -6.31 -20.32 -13.23
N GLU A 116 -7.36 -19.52 -13.16
CA GLU A 116 -8.06 -19.01 -14.34
C GLU A 116 -7.20 -18.01 -15.13
N CYS A 117 -6.48 -17.10 -14.45
CA CYS A 117 -5.52 -16.22 -15.10
C CYS A 117 -4.45 -16.99 -15.88
N ARG A 118 -3.91 -18.09 -15.32
CA ARG A 118 -2.92 -18.93 -16.01
C ARG A 118 -3.47 -19.55 -17.30
N LYS A 119 -4.75 -19.96 -17.32
CA LYS A 119 -5.40 -20.51 -18.52
C LYS A 119 -5.65 -19.43 -19.58
N ARG A 120 -5.92 -18.20 -19.16
CA ARG A 120 -6.21 -17.07 -20.04
C ARG A 120 -4.96 -16.50 -20.72
N PHE A 121 -3.79 -16.59 -20.08
CA PHE A 121 -2.52 -16.04 -20.58
C PHE A 121 -1.40 -17.10 -20.69
N PRO A 122 -1.58 -18.18 -21.46
CA PRO A 122 -0.62 -19.29 -21.51
C PRO A 122 0.74 -18.89 -22.12
N ALA A 123 0.76 -17.97 -23.08
CA ALA A 123 1.98 -17.50 -23.73
C ALA A 123 2.88 -16.66 -22.80
N GLU A 124 2.28 -15.90 -21.89
CA GLU A 124 3.01 -15.08 -20.91
C GLU A 124 3.57 -15.94 -19.78
N VAL A 125 2.79 -16.89 -19.27
CA VAL A 125 3.23 -17.87 -18.25
C VAL A 125 4.44 -18.70 -18.76
N ALA A 126 4.41 -19.10 -20.04
CA ALA A 126 5.52 -19.81 -20.66
C ALA A 126 6.79 -18.95 -20.80
N ALA A 127 6.63 -17.64 -21.01
CA ALA A 127 7.76 -16.70 -21.12
C ALA A 127 8.40 -16.37 -19.77
N GLU A 128 7.64 -16.42 -18.67
CA GLU A 128 8.13 -16.22 -17.30
C GLU A 128 8.85 -17.44 -16.71
N THR A 129 8.65 -18.64 -17.29
CA THR A 129 9.33 -19.85 -16.84
C THR A 129 10.67 -19.96 -17.59
N PRO A 130 11.83 -19.59 -17.00
CA PRO A 130 13.10 -19.77 -17.67
C PRO A 130 13.32 -21.27 -17.93
N PRO A 131 14.00 -21.67 -19.02
CA PRO A 131 14.40 -23.06 -19.19
C PRO A 131 15.27 -23.43 -17.99
N GLN A 132 14.76 -24.33 -17.15
CA GLN A 132 15.57 -25.00 -16.14
C GLN A 132 16.52 -25.91 -16.92
N GLY A 133 17.75 -25.43 -17.09
CA GLY A 133 18.87 -26.19 -17.62
C GLY A 133 19.36 -27.22 -16.61
#